data_AF-A0A919FEX4-F1
#
_entry.id   AF-A0A919FEX4-F1
#
_cell.length_a   1.000
_cell.length_b   1.000
_cell.length_c   1.000
_cell.angle_alpha   90.00
_cell.angle_beta   90.00
_cell.angle_gamma   90.00
#
_symmetry.space_group_name_H-M   'P 1'
#
loop_
_entity.id
_entity.type
_entity.pdbx_description
1 polymer ?
#
loop_
_entity_poly.entity_id
_entity_poly.type
_entity_poly.pdbx_seq_one_letter_code
_entity_poly.pdbx_strand_id
1 'polypeptide(L)'
;MVVIALYATLQASFEPFFQESFFGGLGIPKERALAALGVISCSLPQMKVEIAKDHQGLGGGFAWSIGPFEQYPVIWADDAIAVIDPKLLINRIFGWLPFFDVQSRLSGKRRGQFRDYAGRISEMYALEVVASIAPDHLGKRIYTEDELRAAYGADIKVVDAVIDYGDSWVVLDVSTRQLMRGSVAGTSAEDVKKDLDALAVKKAHQIQSTINCLRADESRLTGYPAAPGRRYYPVVVASEGFPVSPVTSLMVEDALRNEGVLQAGDVAPLQIVDTVDLELIESLEESGKSTFNRILHDKPQANLSRMSIRDFVLVECGLRFERPRRMEALWKKPFSRVMKAAFPGSDQSIIE
;
A
#
# COMPACT_ATOMS: atom_id res chain seq x y z
N MET A 1 20.16 0.17 9.43
CA MET A 1 21.34 1.06 9.44
C MET A 1 22.08 1.04 8.12
N VAL A 2 22.61 -0.11 7.65
CA VAL A 2 23.32 -0.23 6.36
C VAL A 2 22.52 0.37 5.19
N VAL A 3 21.30 -0.11 4.96
CA VAL A 3 20.42 0.37 3.87
C VAL A 3 20.02 1.83 4.02
N ILE A 4 19.78 2.28 5.25
CA ILE A 4 19.46 3.69 5.54
C ILE A 4 20.66 4.59 5.17
N ALA A 5 21.89 4.17 5.50
CA ALA A 5 23.10 4.91 5.18
C ALA A 5 23.34 4.98 3.67
N LEU A 6 23.20 3.85 2.96
CA LEU A 6 23.28 3.82 1.50
C LEU A 6 22.23 4.75 0.88
N TYR A 7 20.96 4.62 1.28
CA TYR A 7 19.89 5.48 0.79
C TYR A 7 20.14 6.96 1.05
N ALA A 8 20.55 7.33 2.28
CA ALA A 8 20.83 8.72 2.60
C ALA A 8 22.02 9.29 1.80
N THR A 9 23.05 8.49 1.56
CA THR A 9 24.18 8.89 0.69
C THR A 9 23.70 9.12 -0.73
N LEU A 10 22.90 8.20 -1.28
CA LEU A 10 22.33 8.32 -2.63
C LEU A 10 21.52 9.60 -2.79
N GLN A 11 20.73 9.98 -1.78
CA GLN A 11 19.96 11.23 -1.82
C GLN A 11 20.83 12.48 -1.72
N ALA A 12 21.97 12.40 -1.01
CA ALA A 12 22.85 13.55 -0.80
C ALA A 12 23.84 13.78 -1.96
N SER A 13 24.45 12.72 -2.50
CA SER A 13 25.51 12.82 -3.52
C SER A 13 25.10 12.37 -4.91
N PHE A 14 23.96 11.68 -5.07
CA PHE A 14 23.56 11.00 -6.30
C PHE A 14 24.58 9.96 -6.83
N GLU A 15 25.55 9.53 -6.01
CA GLU A 15 26.55 8.54 -6.40
C GLU A 15 26.06 7.11 -6.08
N PRO A 16 25.84 6.25 -7.09
CA PRO A 16 25.31 4.90 -6.87
C PRO A 16 26.37 3.86 -6.47
N PHE A 17 27.64 4.25 -6.41
CA PHE A 17 28.77 3.34 -6.19
C PHE A 17 29.40 3.56 -4.82
N PHE A 18 29.65 2.45 -4.12
CA PHE A 18 30.20 2.44 -2.76
C PHE A 18 31.41 1.52 -2.69
N GLN A 19 32.40 1.95 -1.93
CA GLN A 19 33.57 1.14 -1.57
C GLN A 19 33.29 0.39 -0.26
N GLU A 20 33.92 -0.77 -0.04
CA GLU A 20 33.74 -1.50 1.23
C GLU A 20 34.16 -0.67 2.46
N SER A 21 35.11 0.24 2.30
CA SER A 21 35.59 1.14 3.36
C SER A 21 34.48 2.03 3.90
N PHE A 22 33.46 2.36 3.08
CA PHE A 22 32.28 3.11 3.50
C PHE A 22 31.60 2.49 4.73
N PHE A 23 31.50 1.16 4.77
CA PHE A 23 30.80 0.47 5.84
C PHE A 23 31.55 0.44 7.17
N GLY A 24 32.86 0.72 7.17
CA GLY A 24 33.66 0.87 8.39
C GLY A 24 33.25 2.10 9.22
N GLY A 25 32.64 3.11 8.60
CA GLY A 25 32.22 4.35 9.27
C GLY A 25 30.84 4.32 9.93
N LEU A 26 30.07 3.23 9.78
CA LEU A 26 28.65 3.21 10.16
C LEU A 26 28.38 2.94 11.65
N GLY A 27 29.41 2.88 12.49
CA GLY A 27 29.28 2.55 13.91
C GLY A 27 28.81 1.12 14.20
N ILE A 28 28.90 0.22 13.21
CA ILE A 28 28.71 -1.23 13.32
C ILE A 28 29.93 -1.95 12.76
N PRO A 29 30.28 -3.14 13.27
CA PRO A 29 31.41 -3.91 12.73
C PRO A 29 31.27 -4.11 11.22
N LYS A 30 32.34 -3.88 10.47
CA LYS A 30 32.36 -3.94 9.00
C LYS A 30 31.83 -5.28 8.52
N GLU A 31 32.26 -6.39 9.13
CA GLU A 31 31.86 -7.74 8.76
C GLU A 31 30.34 -7.93 8.90
N ARG A 32 29.74 -7.34 9.94
CA ARG A 32 28.29 -7.39 10.15
C ARG A 32 27.53 -6.55 9.14
N ALA A 33 28.06 -5.39 8.77
CA ALA A 33 27.49 -4.54 7.74
C ALA A 33 27.50 -5.23 6.37
N LEU A 34 28.63 -5.83 6.00
CA LEU A 34 28.80 -6.60 4.77
C LEU A 34 27.92 -7.86 4.76
N ALA A 35 27.83 -8.58 5.87
CA ALA A 35 26.95 -9.75 5.97
C ALA A 35 25.48 -9.38 5.81
N ALA A 36 25.04 -8.25 6.37
CA ALA A 36 23.67 -7.75 6.18
C ALA A 36 23.41 -7.33 4.73
N LEU A 37 24.40 -6.67 4.09
CA LEU A 37 24.32 -6.31 2.68
C LEU A 37 24.22 -7.55 1.78
N GLY A 38 24.99 -8.60 2.10
CA GLY A 38 25.01 -9.90 1.43
C GLY A 38 23.64 -10.53 1.25
N VAL A 39 22.67 -10.26 2.15
CA VAL A 39 21.30 -10.80 2.08
C VAL A 39 20.48 -10.19 0.93
N ILE A 40 20.78 -8.95 0.55
CA ILE A 40 20.03 -8.17 -0.43
C ILE A 40 20.86 -7.81 -1.66
N SER A 41 21.96 -8.52 -1.86
CA SER A 41 22.93 -8.25 -2.91
C SER A 41 23.31 -9.51 -3.66
N CYS A 42 23.73 -9.36 -4.90
CA CYS A 42 24.29 -10.47 -5.67
C CYS A 42 25.45 -9.99 -6.56
N SER A 43 26.24 -10.93 -7.10
CA SER A 43 27.26 -10.58 -8.08
C SER A 43 26.63 -10.31 -9.45
N LEU A 44 27.34 -9.57 -10.31
CA LEU A 44 26.85 -9.34 -11.68
C LEU A 44 26.57 -10.64 -12.48
N PRO A 45 27.41 -11.70 -12.41
CA PRO A 45 27.08 -12.99 -13.01
C PRO A 45 25.83 -13.64 -12.41
N GLN A 46 25.64 -13.54 -11.09
CA GLN A 46 24.45 -14.09 -10.44
C GLN A 46 23.18 -13.33 -10.85
N MET A 47 23.23 -11.99 -10.97
CA MET A 47 22.11 -11.19 -11.44
C MET A 47 21.63 -11.66 -12.82
N LYS A 48 22.56 -11.93 -13.75
CA LYS A 48 22.22 -12.47 -15.09
C LYS A 48 21.48 -13.81 -15.00
N VAL A 49 21.90 -14.68 -14.08
CA VAL A 49 21.23 -15.97 -13.84
C VAL A 49 19.82 -15.77 -13.29
N GLU A 50 19.64 -14.86 -12.33
CA GLU A 50 18.33 -14.59 -11.73
C GLU A 50 17.35 -13.95 -12.73
N ILE A 51 17.83 -13.03 -13.59
CA ILE A 51 17.03 -12.48 -14.69
C ILE A 51 16.60 -13.57 -15.68
N ALA A 52 17.51 -14.47 -16.05
CA ALA A 52 17.18 -15.56 -16.96
C ALA A 52 16.17 -16.54 -16.35
N LYS A 53 16.32 -16.88 -15.07
CA LYS A 53 15.36 -17.73 -14.33
C LYS A 53 13.98 -17.09 -14.26
N ASP A 54 13.91 -15.82 -13.92
CA ASP A 54 12.66 -15.08 -13.82
C ASP A 54 11.95 -15.01 -15.17
N HIS A 55 12.67 -14.68 -16.24
CA HIS A 55 12.13 -14.68 -17.60
C HIS A 55 11.59 -16.06 -18.04
N GLN A 56 12.31 -17.15 -17.71
CA GLN A 56 11.84 -18.51 -17.98
C GLN A 56 10.61 -18.88 -17.14
N GLY A 57 10.59 -18.50 -15.86
CA GLY A 57 9.47 -18.75 -14.95
C GLY A 57 8.18 -18.06 -15.38
N LEU A 58 8.30 -16.95 -16.10
CA LEU A 58 7.19 -16.21 -16.71
C LEU A 58 6.82 -16.71 -18.13
N GLY A 59 7.30 -17.90 -18.52
CA GLY A 59 6.96 -18.52 -19.80
C GLY A 59 7.51 -17.80 -21.04
N GLY A 60 8.57 -16.99 -20.88
CA GLY A 60 9.11 -16.15 -21.96
C GLY A 60 8.22 -14.96 -22.34
N GLY A 61 7.18 -14.68 -21.55
CA GLY A 61 6.29 -13.53 -21.70
C GLY A 61 6.95 -12.19 -21.32
N PHE A 62 6.20 -11.10 -21.53
CA PHE A 62 6.67 -9.70 -21.58
C PHE A 62 7.83 -9.30 -20.63
N ALA A 63 8.81 -8.61 -21.22
CA ALA A 63 10.14 -8.26 -20.70
C ALA A 63 10.23 -7.19 -19.59
N TRP A 64 9.18 -7.01 -18.76
CA TRP A 64 9.10 -5.92 -17.77
C TRP A 64 9.18 -6.38 -16.32
N SER A 65 9.55 -7.64 -16.06
CA SER A 65 9.74 -8.07 -14.67
C SER A 65 10.96 -7.41 -14.05
N ILE A 66 10.73 -6.79 -12.89
CA ILE A 66 11.78 -6.20 -12.07
C ILE A 66 12.14 -7.08 -10.87
N GLY A 67 11.51 -8.25 -10.73
CA GLY A 67 11.64 -9.13 -9.56
C GLY A 67 13.08 -9.44 -9.13
N PRO A 68 14.01 -9.76 -10.04
CA PRO A 68 15.42 -9.94 -9.70
C PRO A 68 16.06 -8.70 -9.08
N PHE A 69 15.75 -7.51 -9.59
CA PHE A 69 16.25 -6.23 -9.10
C PHE A 69 15.59 -5.84 -7.76
N GLU A 70 14.33 -6.20 -7.55
CA GLU A 70 13.68 -6.02 -6.26
C GLU A 70 14.30 -6.93 -5.20
N GLN A 71 14.60 -8.20 -5.54
CA GLN A 71 15.23 -9.16 -4.64
C GLN A 71 16.67 -8.78 -4.28
N TYR A 72 17.42 -8.29 -5.28
CA TYR A 72 18.82 -7.90 -5.18
C TYR A 72 19.03 -6.45 -5.70
N PRO A 73 18.62 -5.43 -4.95
CA PRO A 73 18.80 -4.02 -5.35
C PRO A 73 20.26 -3.54 -5.30
N VAL A 74 21.16 -4.39 -4.81
CA VAL A 74 22.59 -4.11 -4.68
C VAL A 74 23.40 -5.13 -5.48
N ILE A 75 24.34 -4.66 -6.30
CA ILE A 75 25.22 -5.51 -7.10
C ILE A 75 26.66 -5.38 -6.61
N TRP A 76 27.32 -6.51 -6.41
CA TRP A 76 28.77 -6.61 -6.25
C TRP A 76 29.44 -6.64 -7.62
N ALA A 77 30.28 -5.64 -7.86
CA ALA A 77 31.08 -5.48 -9.07
C ALA A 77 32.55 -5.33 -8.67
N ASP A 78 33.24 -6.46 -8.54
CA ASP A 78 34.67 -6.58 -8.16
C ASP A 78 35.07 -5.66 -6.99
N ASP A 79 35.54 -4.45 -7.27
CA ASP A 79 36.01 -3.47 -6.28
C ASP A 79 34.95 -2.43 -5.88
N ALA A 80 33.69 -2.62 -6.27
CA ALA A 80 32.60 -1.68 -6.03
C ALA A 80 31.27 -2.37 -5.70
N ILE A 81 30.47 -1.66 -4.91
CA ILE A 81 29.10 -2.01 -4.56
C ILE A 81 28.19 -0.99 -5.25
N ALA A 82 27.37 -1.44 -6.19
CA ALA A 82 26.44 -0.58 -6.91
C ALA A 82 25.03 -0.75 -6.36
N VAL A 83 24.35 0.36 -6.05
CA VAL A 83 22.91 0.36 -5.80
C VAL A 83 22.20 0.68 -7.12
N ILE A 84 21.33 -0.24 -7.56
CA ILE A 84 20.67 -0.13 -8.87
C ILE A 84 19.65 1.01 -8.86
N ASP A 85 18.83 1.05 -7.82
CA ASP A 85 17.76 2.02 -7.66
C ASP A 85 17.49 2.26 -6.16
N PRO A 86 17.49 3.53 -5.69
CA PRO A 86 17.25 3.85 -4.28
C PRO A 86 15.88 3.41 -3.76
N LYS A 87 14.83 3.41 -4.60
CA LYS A 87 13.48 2.99 -4.24
C LYS A 87 13.43 1.47 -4.08
N LEU A 88 14.07 0.71 -4.97
CA LEU A 88 14.19 -0.75 -4.82
C LEU A 88 14.95 -1.12 -3.54
N LEU A 89 16.02 -0.39 -3.23
CA LEU A 89 16.79 -0.58 -2.01
C LEU A 89 15.93 -0.42 -0.73
N ILE A 90 15.12 0.64 -0.66
CA ILE A 90 14.21 0.87 0.47
C ILE A 90 13.09 -0.18 0.50
N ASN A 91 12.44 -0.44 -0.63
CA ASN A 91 11.33 -1.40 -0.71
C ASN A 91 11.77 -2.83 -0.35
N ARG A 92 13.03 -3.20 -0.62
CA ARG A 92 13.57 -4.51 -0.26
C ARG A 92 13.65 -4.74 1.25
N ILE A 93 13.77 -3.68 2.06
CA ILE A 93 13.89 -3.76 3.53
C ILE A 93 12.62 -3.33 4.25
N PHE A 94 11.92 -2.33 3.73
CA PHE A 94 10.75 -1.73 4.37
C PHE A 94 9.44 -2.09 3.68
N GLY A 95 9.49 -2.73 2.52
CA GLY A 95 8.33 -3.31 1.84
C GLY A 95 8.07 -4.76 2.26
N TRP A 96 7.35 -5.49 1.42
CA TRP A 96 6.85 -6.83 1.73
C TRP A 96 7.84 -7.98 1.49
N LEU A 97 8.94 -7.76 0.75
CA LEU A 97 9.91 -8.83 0.45
C LEU A 97 10.53 -9.51 1.69
N PRO A 98 10.96 -8.81 2.75
CA PRO A 98 11.44 -9.45 3.96
C PRO A 98 10.40 -10.34 4.63
N PHE A 99 9.12 -9.95 4.54
CA PHE A 99 8.04 -10.77 5.04
C PHE A 99 7.97 -12.10 4.26
N PHE A 100 8.11 -12.07 2.95
CA PHE A 100 8.12 -13.29 2.12
C PHE A 100 9.36 -14.15 2.33
N ASP A 101 10.52 -13.55 2.55
CA ASP A 101 11.73 -14.30 2.91
C ASP A 101 11.51 -15.12 4.19
N VAL A 102 10.83 -14.56 5.18
CA VAL A 102 10.48 -15.28 6.41
C VAL A 102 9.39 -16.31 6.13
N GLN A 103 8.30 -15.93 5.46
CA GLN A 103 7.16 -16.80 5.21
C GLN A 103 7.53 -18.05 4.41
N SER A 104 8.40 -17.91 3.40
CA SER A 104 8.88 -19.02 2.56
C SER A 104 9.64 -20.07 3.36
N ARG A 105 10.35 -19.67 4.43
CA ARG A 105 11.08 -20.55 5.35
C ARG A 105 10.21 -21.22 6.40
N LEU A 106 8.98 -20.74 6.61
CA LEU A 106 8.01 -21.37 7.51
C LEU A 106 7.21 -22.45 6.77
N SER A 107 6.64 -23.41 7.50
CA SER A 107 5.77 -24.46 6.95
C SER A 107 4.53 -24.73 7.83
N GLY A 108 3.52 -25.36 7.24
CA GLY A 108 2.29 -25.79 7.92
C GLY A 108 1.57 -24.67 8.68
N LYS A 109 1.15 -24.98 9.92
CA LYS A 109 0.42 -24.05 10.80
C LYS A 109 1.16 -22.74 11.06
N ARG A 110 2.50 -22.77 11.19
CA ARG A 110 3.30 -21.57 11.47
C ARG A 110 3.28 -20.59 10.30
N ARG A 111 3.31 -21.08 9.06
CA ARG A 111 3.17 -20.24 7.86
C ARG A 111 1.80 -19.55 7.84
N GLY A 112 0.74 -20.28 8.20
CA GLY A 112 -0.62 -19.72 8.33
C GLY A 112 -0.68 -18.63 9.39
N GLN A 113 -0.22 -18.92 10.61
CA GLN A 113 -0.20 -17.94 11.72
C GLN A 113 0.59 -16.67 11.39
N PHE A 114 1.73 -16.81 10.71
CA PHE A 114 2.55 -15.67 10.31
C PHE A 114 1.85 -14.79 9.26
N ARG A 115 1.19 -15.41 8.28
CA ARG A 115 0.35 -14.70 7.29
C ARG A 115 -0.79 -13.96 7.97
N ASP A 116 -1.51 -14.63 8.87
CA ASP A 116 -2.66 -14.03 9.56
C ASP A 116 -2.22 -12.88 10.48
N TYR A 117 -1.03 -12.99 11.10
CA TYR A 117 -0.43 -11.92 11.90
C TYR A 117 -0.11 -10.67 11.08
N ALA A 118 0.54 -10.81 9.92
CA ALA A 118 0.80 -9.65 9.07
C ALA A 118 -0.47 -9.06 8.46
N GLY A 119 -1.45 -9.90 8.16
CA GLY A 119 -2.77 -9.42 7.74
C GLY A 119 -3.36 -8.49 8.79
N ARG A 120 -3.37 -8.92 10.06
CA ARG A 120 -3.86 -8.11 11.19
C ARG A 120 -3.08 -6.82 11.39
N ILE A 121 -1.75 -6.83 11.29
CA ILE A 121 -0.96 -5.59 11.41
C ILE A 121 -1.33 -4.60 10.30
N SER A 122 -1.49 -5.10 9.07
CA SER A 122 -1.80 -4.24 7.94
C SER A 122 -3.19 -3.64 8.04
N GLU A 123 -4.16 -4.44 8.50
CA GLU A 123 -5.52 -4.00 8.80
C GLU A 123 -5.53 -2.96 9.91
N MET A 124 -4.85 -3.22 11.04
CA MET A 124 -4.70 -2.25 12.12
C MET A 124 -4.10 -0.93 11.63
N TYR A 125 -3.02 -1.00 10.83
CA TYR A 125 -2.38 0.19 10.28
C TYR A 125 -3.32 0.98 9.36
N ALA A 126 -4.01 0.29 8.44
CA ALA A 126 -4.98 0.93 7.55
C ALA A 126 -6.10 1.60 8.35
N LEU A 127 -6.63 0.94 9.38
CA LEU A 127 -7.66 1.51 10.25
C LEU A 127 -7.17 2.70 11.08
N GLU A 128 -5.91 2.71 11.52
CA GLU A 128 -5.30 3.88 12.16
C GLU A 128 -5.26 5.09 11.22
N VAL A 129 -4.90 4.90 9.94
CA VAL A 129 -4.91 5.99 8.94
C VAL A 129 -6.35 6.42 8.61
N VAL A 130 -7.27 5.48 8.48
CA VAL A 130 -8.69 5.76 8.22
C VAL A 130 -9.31 6.54 9.38
N ALA A 131 -8.90 6.25 10.62
CA ALA A 131 -9.33 7.00 11.79
C ALA A 131 -8.78 8.44 11.80
N SER A 132 -7.54 8.67 11.33
CA SER A 132 -6.96 10.01 11.31
C SER A 132 -7.54 10.92 10.22
N ILE A 133 -8.17 10.36 9.18
CA ILE A 133 -8.90 11.10 8.13
C ILE A 133 -10.39 11.23 8.39
N ALA A 134 -10.92 10.64 9.47
CA ALA A 134 -12.33 10.76 9.80
C ALA A 134 -12.65 12.18 10.30
N PRO A 135 -13.81 12.77 9.95
CA PRO A 135 -14.18 14.10 10.44
C PRO A 135 -14.36 14.15 11.97
N ASP A 136 -13.61 15.03 12.64
CA ASP A 136 -13.63 15.16 14.11
C ASP A 136 -14.67 16.17 14.67
N HIS A 137 -15.31 16.96 13.80
CA HIS A 137 -16.05 18.16 14.23
C HIS A 137 -17.52 17.93 14.61
N LEU A 138 -18.07 16.71 14.46
CA LEU A 138 -19.50 16.44 14.68
C LEU A 138 -19.76 15.10 15.38
N GLY A 139 -19.04 14.84 16.49
CA GLY A 139 -19.18 13.60 17.25
C GLY A 139 -18.49 12.43 16.57
N LYS A 140 -18.89 11.20 16.92
CA LYS A 140 -18.27 9.99 16.39
C LYS A 140 -18.66 9.78 14.92
N ARG A 141 -17.67 9.74 14.03
CA ARG A 141 -17.88 9.60 12.57
C ARG A 141 -17.24 8.36 11.96
N ILE A 142 -16.42 7.62 12.69
CA ILE A 142 -15.89 6.33 12.24
C ILE A 142 -16.51 5.21 13.07
N TYR A 143 -16.92 4.13 12.41
CA TYR A 143 -17.45 2.93 13.05
C TYR A 143 -16.69 1.71 12.56
N THR A 144 -16.22 0.89 13.49
CA THR A 144 -15.38 -0.29 13.19
C THR A 144 -16.22 -1.56 12.98
N GLU A 145 -15.57 -2.64 12.53
CA GLU A 145 -16.19 -3.95 12.34
C GLU A 145 -16.99 -4.42 13.57
N ASP A 146 -16.42 -4.29 14.76
CA ASP A 146 -17.05 -4.71 16.02
C ASP A 146 -18.36 -3.95 16.28
N GLU A 147 -18.40 -2.66 15.92
CA GLU A 147 -19.55 -1.79 16.13
C GLU A 147 -20.62 -2.03 15.08
N LEU A 148 -20.22 -2.30 13.84
CA LEU A 148 -21.10 -2.77 12.77
C LEU A 148 -21.75 -4.10 13.14
N ARG A 149 -20.97 -5.06 13.67
CA ARG A 149 -21.50 -6.35 14.15
C ARG A 149 -22.41 -6.18 15.36
N ALA A 150 -22.09 -5.29 16.28
CA ALA A 150 -22.94 -4.99 17.42
C ALA A 150 -24.29 -4.37 16.98
N ALA A 151 -24.25 -3.48 15.98
CA ALA A 151 -25.45 -2.82 15.45
C ALA A 151 -26.33 -3.78 14.64
N TYR A 152 -25.74 -4.57 13.75
CA TYR A 152 -26.48 -5.33 12.73
C TYR A 152 -26.56 -6.85 12.97
N GLY A 153 -25.68 -7.40 13.80
CA GLY A 153 -25.63 -8.82 14.18
C GLY A 153 -24.33 -9.50 13.74
N ALA A 154 -23.87 -10.46 14.54
CA ALA A 154 -22.58 -11.13 14.35
C ALA A 154 -22.52 -12.05 13.10
N ASP A 155 -23.67 -12.54 12.62
CA ASP A 155 -23.75 -13.43 11.46
C ASP A 155 -23.71 -12.69 10.11
N ILE A 156 -23.83 -11.35 10.14
CA ILE A 156 -23.78 -10.52 8.93
C ILE A 156 -22.32 -10.24 8.59
N LYS A 157 -21.98 -10.48 7.32
CA LYS A 157 -20.69 -10.04 6.78
C LYS A 157 -20.70 -8.53 6.64
N VAL A 158 -19.93 -7.88 7.50
CA VAL A 158 -19.69 -6.44 7.46
C VAL A 158 -18.28 -6.17 6.95
N VAL A 159 -17.99 -4.90 6.70
CA VAL A 159 -16.65 -4.41 6.37
C VAL A 159 -15.89 -4.00 7.62
N ASP A 160 -14.60 -3.67 7.45
CA ASP A 160 -13.71 -3.33 8.55
C ASP A 160 -14.01 -1.95 9.16
N ALA A 161 -14.43 -0.98 8.34
CA ALA A 161 -14.85 0.33 8.83
C ALA A 161 -15.80 1.08 7.89
N VAL A 162 -16.59 1.99 8.47
CA VAL A 162 -17.36 3.00 7.74
C VAL A 162 -17.10 4.40 8.31
N ILE A 163 -17.05 5.41 7.44
CA ILE A 163 -16.94 6.83 7.84
C ILE A 163 -18.18 7.59 7.40
N ASP A 164 -18.78 8.31 8.35
CA ASP A 164 -19.91 9.21 8.21
C ASP A 164 -19.43 10.63 7.86
N TYR A 165 -19.67 11.09 6.64
CA TYR A 165 -19.42 12.48 6.23
C TYR A 165 -20.67 13.39 6.28
N GLY A 166 -21.76 12.90 6.85
CA GLY A 166 -23.07 13.57 6.92
C GLY A 166 -23.91 13.35 5.67
N ASP A 167 -23.41 13.77 4.50
CA ASP A 167 -24.09 13.62 3.21
C ASP A 167 -23.75 12.30 2.49
N SER A 168 -22.68 11.63 2.91
CA SER A 168 -22.21 10.38 2.32
C SER A 168 -21.61 9.44 3.36
N TRP A 169 -21.44 8.19 2.96
CA TRP A 169 -20.75 7.15 3.69
C TRP A 169 -19.55 6.67 2.87
N VAL A 170 -18.37 6.64 3.48
CA VAL A 170 -17.24 5.88 2.93
C VAL A 170 -17.25 4.51 3.58
N VAL A 171 -17.30 3.45 2.78
CA VAL A 171 -17.44 2.06 3.25
C VAL A 171 -16.18 1.29 2.85
N LEU A 172 -15.35 0.95 3.83
CA LEU A 172 -13.99 0.47 3.62
C LEU A 172 -13.81 -0.97 4.07
N ASP A 173 -13.23 -1.79 3.20
CA ASP A 173 -12.82 -3.16 3.50
C ASP A 173 -11.34 -3.37 3.14
N VAL A 174 -10.54 -3.84 4.09
CA VAL A 174 -9.10 -4.06 3.94
C VAL A 174 -8.85 -5.44 3.36
N SER A 175 -7.99 -5.50 2.36
CA SER A 175 -7.55 -6.72 1.70
C SER A 175 -6.04 -6.86 1.85
N THR A 176 -5.65 -7.96 2.49
CA THR A 176 -4.26 -8.40 2.61
C THR A 176 -3.92 -9.44 1.54
N ARG A 177 -4.79 -9.61 0.52
CA ARG A 177 -4.56 -10.52 -0.60
C ARG A 177 -3.61 -9.88 -1.58
N GLN A 178 -2.63 -10.66 -2.02
CA GLN A 178 -1.68 -10.29 -3.04
C GLN A 178 -2.29 -10.57 -4.42
N LEU A 179 -1.99 -9.74 -5.41
CA LEU A 179 -2.04 -10.20 -6.79
C LEU A 179 -0.84 -11.14 -7.02
N MET A 180 -1.05 -12.31 -7.62
CA MET A 180 0.05 -13.20 -7.93
C MET A 180 0.95 -12.54 -8.98
N ARG A 181 2.27 -12.71 -8.86
CA ARG A 181 3.26 -12.07 -9.75
C ARG A 181 3.05 -12.39 -11.25
N GLY A 182 2.52 -13.57 -11.57
CA GLY A 182 2.15 -13.93 -12.95
C GLY A 182 1.04 -13.03 -13.52
N SER A 183 0.13 -12.57 -12.66
CA SER A 183 -0.92 -11.61 -13.00
C SER A 183 -0.33 -10.22 -13.29
N VAL A 184 0.67 -9.79 -12.51
CA VAL A 184 1.37 -8.50 -12.72
C VAL A 184 2.26 -8.55 -13.98
N ALA A 185 2.85 -9.70 -14.30
CA ALA A 185 3.68 -9.90 -15.49
C ALA A 185 2.86 -10.23 -16.76
N GLY A 186 1.53 -10.29 -16.68
CA GLY A 186 0.65 -10.53 -17.81
C GLY A 186 0.79 -11.92 -18.44
N THR A 187 1.23 -12.93 -17.69
CA THR A 187 1.52 -14.26 -18.25
C THR A 187 0.27 -15.06 -18.62
N SER A 188 -0.89 -14.72 -18.03
CA SER A 188 -2.20 -15.15 -18.54
C SER A 188 -3.30 -14.16 -18.12
N ALA A 189 -4.24 -13.84 -19.02
CA ALA A 189 -5.39 -12.99 -18.69
C ALA A 189 -6.34 -13.66 -17.67
N GLU A 190 -6.28 -14.98 -17.56
CA GLU A 190 -7.11 -15.80 -16.69
C GLU A 190 -6.66 -15.74 -15.22
N ASP A 191 -5.34 -15.74 -14.97
CA ASP A 191 -4.79 -15.60 -13.60
C ASP A 191 -5.04 -14.19 -13.05
N VAL A 192 -4.88 -13.17 -13.90
CA VAL A 192 -5.25 -11.77 -13.56
C VAL A 192 -6.72 -11.69 -13.18
N LYS A 193 -7.61 -12.27 -14.00
CA LYS A 193 -9.04 -12.28 -13.73
C LYS A 193 -9.37 -12.97 -12.41
N LYS A 194 -8.76 -14.12 -12.13
CA LYS A 194 -8.99 -14.88 -10.90
C LYS A 194 -8.54 -14.12 -9.64
N ASP A 195 -7.39 -13.45 -9.71
CA ASP A 195 -6.90 -12.64 -8.60
C ASP A 195 -7.76 -11.37 -8.39
N LEU A 196 -8.23 -10.75 -9.48
CA LEU A 196 -9.17 -9.63 -9.43
C LEU A 196 -10.52 -10.05 -8.85
N ASP A 197 -11.08 -11.19 -9.27
CA ASP A 197 -12.31 -11.75 -8.73
C ASP A 197 -12.15 -12.03 -7.21
N ALA A 198 -11.01 -12.59 -6.82
CA ALA A 198 -10.72 -12.88 -5.43
C ALA A 198 -10.53 -11.62 -4.57
N LEU A 199 -9.91 -10.57 -5.09
CA LEU A 199 -9.60 -9.34 -4.34
C LEU A 199 -10.78 -8.37 -4.33
N ALA A 200 -11.40 -8.11 -5.47
CA ALA A 200 -12.41 -7.07 -5.62
C ALA A 200 -13.84 -7.60 -5.42
N VAL A 201 -14.23 -8.71 -6.06
CA VAL A 201 -15.63 -9.18 -6.04
C VAL A 201 -16.06 -9.64 -4.66
N LYS A 202 -15.26 -10.48 -3.99
CA LYS A 202 -15.60 -10.96 -2.64
C LYS A 202 -15.76 -9.80 -1.65
N LYS A 203 -14.86 -8.81 -1.70
CA LYS A 203 -14.88 -7.61 -0.85
C LYS A 203 -16.04 -6.70 -1.21
N ALA A 204 -16.36 -6.55 -2.50
CA ALA A 204 -17.53 -5.82 -2.96
C ALA A 204 -18.85 -6.39 -2.42
N HIS A 205 -18.98 -7.72 -2.27
CA HIS A 205 -20.16 -8.30 -1.60
C HIS A 205 -20.25 -7.91 -0.12
N GLN A 206 -19.12 -7.84 0.60
CA GLN A 206 -19.11 -7.40 2.00
C GLN A 206 -19.49 -5.93 2.13
N ILE A 207 -18.95 -5.10 1.22
CA ILE A 207 -19.31 -3.68 1.10
C ILE A 207 -20.80 -3.51 0.80
N GLN A 208 -21.32 -4.25 -0.20
CA GLN A 208 -22.74 -4.21 -0.56
C GLN A 208 -23.64 -4.65 0.61
N SER A 209 -23.26 -5.69 1.35
CA SER A 209 -23.97 -6.14 2.54
C SER A 209 -24.04 -5.05 3.60
N THR A 210 -22.93 -4.35 3.85
CA THR A 210 -22.87 -3.23 4.80
C THR A 210 -23.71 -2.04 4.34
N ILE A 211 -23.62 -1.66 3.07
CA ILE A 211 -24.46 -0.61 2.47
C ILE A 211 -25.95 -0.97 2.64
N ASN A 212 -26.33 -2.23 2.42
CA ASN A 212 -27.71 -2.67 2.60
C ASN A 212 -28.17 -2.56 4.07
N CYS A 213 -27.29 -2.82 5.03
CA CYS A 213 -27.59 -2.65 6.46
C CYS A 213 -27.78 -1.17 6.83
N LEU A 214 -26.88 -0.30 6.37
CA LEU A 214 -26.98 1.15 6.55
C LEU A 214 -28.26 1.71 5.91
N ARG A 215 -28.59 1.27 4.70
CA ARG A 215 -29.80 1.70 3.98
C ARG A 215 -31.07 1.22 4.68
N ALA A 216 -31.06 0.03 5.27
CA ALA A 216 -32.20 -0.51 5.97
C ALA A 216 -32.46 0.20 7.31
N ASP A 217 -31.41 0.44 8.10
CA ASP A 217 -31.52 1.09 9.41
C ASP A 217 -30.19 1.68 9.89
N GLU A 218 -29.86 2.87 9.41
CA GLU A 218 -28.67 3.62 9.85
C GLU A 218 -28.70 3.93 11.36
N SER A 219 -29.89 4.12 11.93
CA SER A 219 -30.06 4.56 13.31
C SER A 219 -29.59 3.53 14.33
N ARG A 220 -29.53 2.25 13.96
CA ARG A 220 -28.95 1.18 14.79
C ARG A 220 -27.45 1.35 15.01
N LEU A 221 -26.75 1.98 14.07
CA LEU A 221 -25.32 2.23 14.17
C LEU A 221 -25.04 3.59 14.80
N THR A 222 -25.74 4.64 14.33
CA THR A 222 -25.43 6.03 14.70
C THR A 222 -26.22 6.54 15.91
N GLY A 223 -27.36 5.92 16.22
CA GLY A 223 -28.33 6.43 17.20
C GLY A 223 -29.17 7.62 16.70
N TYR A 224 -28.97 8.07 15.45
CA TYR A 224 -29.68 9.20 14.86
C TYR A 224 -30.57 8.75 13.69
N PRO A 225 -31.65 9.48 13.38
CA PRO A 225 -32.44 9.22 12.17
C PRO A 225 -31.57 9.29 10.92
N ALA A 226 -31.78 8.34 9.99
CA ALA A 226 -31.06 8.31 8.72
C ALA A 226 -31.27 9.61 7.93
N ALA A 227 -30.18 10.22 7.47
CA ALA A 227 -30.29 11.34 6.54
C ALA A 227 -30.79 10.83 5.18
N PRO A 228 -31.72 11.53 4.51
CA PRO A 228 -32.20 11.12 3.20
C PRO A 228 -31.14 11.37 2.12
N GLY A 229 -31.10 10.51 1.09
CA GLY A 229 -30.32 10.75 -0.13
C GLY A 229 -28.80 10.59 0.01
N ARG A 230 -28.33 9.85 1.01
CA ARG A 230 -26.90 9.65 1.22
C ARG A 230 -26.24 8.87 0.09
N ARG A 231 -25.00 9.24 -0.24
CA ARG A 231 -24.19 8.55 -1.23
C ARG A 231 -23.23 7.52 -0.62
N TYR A 232 -23.17 6.37 -1.27
CA TYR A 232 -22.29 5.21 -1.17
C TYR A 232 -20.88 5.40 -1.74
N TYR A 233 -19.80 5.50 -0.98
CA TYR A 233 -18.43 5.44 -1.52
C TYR A 233 -17.73 4.14 -1.13
N PRO A 234 -17.81 3.08 -1.96
CA PRO A 234 -17.17 1.80 -1.69
C PRO A 234 -15.66 1.87 -1.94
N VAL A 235 -14.87 1.42 -0.96
CA VAL A 235 -13.40 1.42 -1.02
C VAL A 235 -12.84 0.07 -0.57
N VAL A 236 -11.92 -0.49 -1.36
CA VAL A 236 -11.07 -1.62 -0.95
C VAL A 236 -9.66 -1.12 -0.71
N VAL A 237 -9.11 -1.38 0.47
CA VAL A 237 -7.74 -1.01 0.82
C VAL A 237 -6.81 -2.20 0.62
N ALA A 238 -5.91 -2.13 -0.37
CA ALA A 238 -4.91 -3.15 -0.63
C ALA A 238 -3.64 -2.92 0.19
N SER A 239 -3.32 -3.81 1.13
CA SER A 239 -2.16 -3.67 2.03
C SER A 239 -0.79 -3.83 1.36
N GLU A 240 -0.73 -4.55 0.23
CA GLU A 240 0.51 -4.82 -0.51
C GLU A 240 0.72 -3.93 -1.74
N GLY A 241 -0.19 -2.97 -1.94
CA GLY A 241 -0.27 -2.25 -3.21
C GLY A 241 -1.11 -3.04 -4.21
N PHE A 242 -1.73 -2.29 -5.12
CA PHE A 242 -2.47 -2.85 -6.24
C PHE A 242 -2.12 -2.00 -7.47
N PRO A 243 -1.75 -2.61 -8.62
CA PRO A 243 -1.40 -1.89 -9.83
C PRO A 243 -2.65 -1.32 -10.48
N VAL A 244 -3.22 -0.26 -9.89
CA VAL A 244 -4.38 0.44 -10.45
C VAL A 244 -3.96 1.08 -11.77
N SER A 245 -4.58 0.60 -12.85
CA SER A 245 -4.41 1.09 -14.21
C SER A 245 -5.79 1.11 -14.90
N PRO A 246 -5.94 1.80 -16.04
CA PRO A 246 -7.21 1.81 -16.76
C PRO A 246 -7.69 0.40 -17.13
N VAL A 247 -6.76 -0.51 -17.43
CA VAL A 247 -7.06 -1.91 -17.77
C VAL A 247 -7.61 -2.65 -16.56
N THR A 248 -6.91 -2.62 -15.42
CA THR A 248 -7.35 -3.32 -14.21
C THR A 248 -8.66 -2.74 -13.66
N SER A 249 -8.83 -1.41 -13.72
CA SER A 249 -10.06 -0.74 -13.30
C SER A 249 -11.26 -1.16 -14.14
N LEU A 250 -11.10 -1.25 -15.47
CA LEU A 250 -12.14 -1.78 -16.37
C LEU A 250 -12.48 -3.24 -16.05
N MET A 251 -11.47 -4.08 -15.79
CA MET A 251 -11.71 -5.48 -15.42
C MET A 251 -12.49 -5.60 -14.11
N VAL A 252 -12.21 -4.76 -13.12
CA VAL A 252 -12.97 -4.70 -11.86
C VAL A 252 -14.41 -4.23 -12.12
N GLU A 253 -14.59 -3.13 -12.85
CA GLU A 253 -15.92 -2.61 -13.22
C GLU A 253 -16.77 -3.67 -13.93
N ASP A 254 -16.17 -4.40 -14.88
CA ASP A 254 -16.82 -5.48 -15.62
C ASP A 254 -17.18 -6.66 -14.71
N ALA A 255 -16.28 -7.07 -13.81
CA ALA A 255 -16.53 -8.14 -12.85
C ALA A 255 -17.70 -7.79 -11.91
N LEU A 256 -17.72 -6.57 -11.37
CA LEU A 256 -18.80 -6.11 -10.49
C LEU A 256 -20.16 -6.03 -11.21
N ARG A 257 -20.14 -5.59 -12.48
CA ARG A 257 -21.34 -5.53 -13.32
C ARG A 257 -21.89 -6.92 -13.63
N ASN A 258 -21.01 -7.89 -13.92
CA ASN A 258 -21.42 -9.27 -14.18
C ASN A 258 -22.05 -9.93 -12.95
N GLU A 259 -21.59 -9.58 -11.75
CA GLU A 259 -22.12 -10.08 -10.48
C GLU A 259 -23.31 -9.27 -9.95
N GLY A 260 -23.63 -8.13 -10.57
CA GLY A 260 -24.73 -7.25 -10.14
C GLY A 260 -24.50 -6.57 -8.78
N VAL A 261 -23.25 -6.42 -8.34
CA VAL A 261 -22.88 -5.86 -7.02
C VAL A 261 -22.42 -4.42 -7.17
N LEU A 262 -22.77 -3.54 -6.22
CA LEU A 262 -22.43 -2.11 -6.22
C LEU A 262 -22.97 -1.34 -7.44
N GLN A 263 -24.11 -1.76 -8.00
CA GLN A 263 -24.70 -1.17 -9.21
C GLN A 263 -25.81 -0.13 -8.94
N ALA A 264 -26.15 0.11 -7.67
CA ALA A 264 -27.22 1.03 -7.31
C ALA A 264 -26.82 2.50 -7.59
N GLY A 265 -27.77 3.35 -7.99
CA GLY A 265 -27.50 4.74 -8.39
C GLY A 265 -27.00 5.66 -7.26
N ASP A 266 -27.24 5.27 -6.00
CA ASP A 266 -26.70 5.92 -4.80
C ASP A 266 -25.29 5.40 -4.44
N VAL A 267 -24.73 4.44 -5.19
CA VAL A 267 -23.40 3.86 -4.96
C VAL A 267 -22.44 4.33 -6.04
N ALA A 268 -21.33 4.95 -5.63
CA ALA A 268 -20.24 5.35 -6.51
C ALA A 268 -19.41 4.14 -6.98
N PRO A 269 -18.64 4.27 -8.07
CA PRO A 269 -17.74 3.20 -8.53
C PRO A 269 -16.73 2.78 -7.45
N LEU A 270 -16.51 1.47 -7.30
CA LEU A 270 -15.53 0.90 -6.38
C LEU A 270 -14.14 1.51 -6.60
N GLN A 271 -13.57 2.08 -5.55
CA GLN A 271 -12.17 2.52 -5.56
C GLN A 271 -11.29 1.47 -4.87
N ILE A 272 -10.20 1.10 -5.53
CA ILE A 272 -9.12 0.33 -4.91
C ILE A 272 -8.01 1.31 -4.59
N VAL A 273 -7.65 1.38 -3.31
CA VAL A 273 -6.60 2.26 -2.80
C VAL A 273 -5.56 1.41 -2.10
N ASP A 274 -4.29 1.78 -2.14
CA ASP A 274 -3.29 1.15 -1.30
C ASP A 274 -3.02 1.95 -0.02
N THR A 275 -2.12 1.44 0.81
CA THR A 275 -1.73 2.10 2.06
C THR A 275 -1.04 3.45 1.80
N VAL A 276 -0.31 3.60 0.70
CA VAL A 276 0.37 4.84 0.33
C VAL A 276 -0.64 5.88 -0.16
N ASP A 277 -1.68 5.46 -0.89
CA ASP A 277 -2.81 6.31 -1.26
C ASP A 277 -3.52 6.84 0.00
N LEU A 278 -3.75 6.00 1.01
CA LEU A 278 -4.35 6.44 2.28
C LEU A 278 -3.47 7.45 3.02
N GLU A 279 -2.16 7.23 3.10
CA GLU A 279 -1.21 8.19 3.69
C GLU A 279 -1.18 9.52 2.92
N LEU A 280 -1.28 9.46 1.60
CA LEU A 280 -1.40 10.65 0.77
C LEU A 280 -2.69 11.41 1.11
N ILE A 281 -3.82 10.72 1.26
CA ILE A 281 -5.10 11.31 1.67
C ILE A 281 -4.99 11.92 3.07
N GLU A 282 -4.35 11.22 4.02
CA GLU A 282 -4.04 11.72 5.37
C GLU A 282 -3.31 13.05 5.32
N SER A 283 -2.28 13.18 4.47
CA SER A 283 -1.57 14.45 4.30
C SER A 283 -2.44 15.58 3.73
N LEU A 284 -3.34 15.27 2.79
CA LEU A 284 -4.23 16.28 2.19
C LEU A 284 -5.27 16.79 3.19
N GLU A 285 -5.81 15.90 4.03
CA GLU A 285 -6.72 16.22 5.14
C GLU A 285 -5.99 17.09 6.18
N GLU A 286 -4.81 16.66 6.65
CA GLU A 286 -4.01 17.39 7.66
C GLU A 286 -3.63 18.80 7.20
N SER A 287 -3.39 18.98 5.89
CA SER A 287 -3.05 20.28 5.29
C SER A 287 -4.27 21.10 4.85
N GLY A 288 -5.49 20.58 5.02
CA GLY A 288 -6.74 21.25 4.63
C GLY A 288 -6.90 21.45 3.12
N LYS A 289 -6.17 20.69 2.30
CA LYS A 289 -6.18 20.82 0.83
C LYS A 289 -7.37 20.09 0.20
N SER A 290 -7.72 18.91 0.73
CA SER A 290 -8.87 18.12 0.29
C SER A 290 -9.26 17.11 1.36
N THR A 291 -10.48 16.58 1.28
CA THR A 291 -10.94 15.49 2.14
C THR A 291 -11.05 14.19 1.37
N PHE A 292 -11.07 13.06 2.07
CA PHE A 292 -11.19 11.76 1.42
C PHE A 292 -12.52 11.64 0.65
N ASN A 293 -13.63 12.05 1.27
CA ASN A 293 -14.95 12.08 0.62
C ASN A 293 -14.93 12.92 -0.67
N ARG A 294 -14.27 14.09 -0.65
CA ARG A 294 -14.17 14.95 -1.82
C ARG A 294 -13.37 14.29 -2.94
N ILE A 295 -12.24 13.65 -2.63
CA ILE A 295 -11.45 12.90 -3.62
C ILE A 295 -12.28 11.79 -4.26
N LEU A 296 -13.04 11.05 -3.47
CA LEU A 296 -13.94 9.98 -3.94
C LEU A 296 -15.11 10.52 -4.77
N HIS A 297 -15.58 11.74 -4.49
CA HIS A 297 -16.61 12.43 -5.26
C HIS A 297 -16.09 12.92 -6.63
N ASP A 298 -14.93 13.59 -6.63
CA ASP A 298 -14.41 14.31 -7.78
C ASP A 298 -13.77 13.35 -8.80
N LYS A 299 -13.03 12.33 -8.35
CA LYS A 299 -12.25 11.43 -9.20
C LYS A 299 -13.07 10.73 -10.31
N PRO A 300 -14.26 10.17 -10.05
CA PRO A 300 -15.06 9.52 -11.09
C PRO A 300 -15.48 10.47 -12.24
N GLN A 301 -15.46 11.78 -12.03
CA GLN A 301 -15.81 12.79 -13.04
C GLN A 301 -14.59 13.31 -13.80
N ALA A 302 -13.39 12.84 -13.43
CA ALA A 302 -12.12 13.35 -13.90
C ALA A 302 -11.59 12.55 -15.11
N ASN A 303 -10.60 13.11 -15.82
CA ASN A 303 -9.96 12.44 -16.95
C ASN A 303 -9.21 11.19 -16.52
N LEU A 304 -8.61 11.21 -15.33
CA LEU A 304 -7.88 10.10 -14.74
C LEU A 304 -8.77 9.25 -13.81
N SER A 305 -10.09 9.22 -14.05
CA SER A 305 -11.07 8.48 -13.23
C SER A 305 -10.73 7.00 -13.03
N ARG A 306 -10.06 6.36 -13.98
CA ARG A 306 -9.64 4.95 -13.91
C ARG A 306 -8.18 4.73 -13.48
N MET A 307 -7.43 5.79 -13.22
CA MET A 307 -6.07 5.70 -12.66
C MET A 307 -6.10 5.59 -11.13
N SER A 308 -4.93 5.43 -10.52
CA SER A 308 -4.76 5.47 -9.06
C SER A 308 -5.23 6.81 -8.48
N ILE A 309 -5.58 6.84 -7.18
CA ILE A 309 -5.87 8.11 -6.49
C ILE A 309 -4.66 9.02 -6.52
N ARG A 310 -3.46 8.46 -6.33
CA ARG A 310 -2.21 9.20 -6.43
C ARG A 310 -2.06 9.95 -7.75
N ASP A 311 -2.31 9.31 -8.88
CA ASP A 311 -2.17 9.97 -10.20
C ASP A 311 -3.20 11.07 -10.39
N PHE A 312 -4.46 10.83 -9.98
CA PHE A 312 -5.50 11.85 -9.99
C PHE A 312 -5.09 13.08 -9.16
N VAL A 313 -4.63 12.89 -7.92
CA VAL A 313 -4.23 13.98 -7.03
C VAL A 313 -3.01 14.75 -7.59
N LEU A 314 -1.97 14.02 -8.00
CA LEU A 314 -0.70 14.64 -8.41
C LEU A 314 -0.79 15.31 -9.78
N VAL A 315 -1.40 14.63 -10.76
CA VAL A 315 -1.39 15.06 -12.17
C VAL A 315 -2.59 15.95 -12.47
N GLU A 316 -3.79 15.53 -12.05
CA GLU A 316 -5.01 16.22 -12.44
C GLU A 316 -5.39 17.33 -11.45
N CYS A 317 -5.31 17.09 -10.14
CA CYS A 317 -5.53 18.16 -9.15
C CYS A 317 -4.30 19.06 -8.97
N GLY A 318 -3.12 18.63 -9.40
CA GLY A 318 -1.87 19.36 -9.19
C GLY A 318 -1.49 19.55 -7.71
N LEU A 319 -2.06 18.72 -6.83
CA LEU A 319 -1.88 18.85 -5.39
C LEU A 319 -0.58 18.16 -4.99
N ARG A 320 0.26 18.91 -4.27
CA ARG A 320 1.43 18.35 -3.60
C ARG A 320 1.03 17.93 -2.20
N PHE A 321 1.47 16.75 -1.79
CA PHE A 321 1.34 16.26 -0.44
C PHE A 321 2.70 16.23 0.24
N GLU A 322 2.66 16.32 1.56
CA GLU A 322 3.82 16.19 2.42
C GLU A 322 3.71 14.84 3.15
N ARG A 323 4.70 14.50 3.97
CA ARG A 323 4.58 13.32 4.82
C ARG A 323 3.56 13.61 5.93
N PRO A 324 2.58 12.73 6.19
CA PRO A 324 1.68 12.90 7.33
C PRO A 324 2.45 13.03 8.64
N ARG A 325 1.96 13.85 9.58
CA ARG A 325 2.64 14.10 10.87
C ARG A 325 2.95 12.82 11.63
N ARG A 326 2.00 11.86 11.60
CA ARG A 326 2.15 10.54 12.21
C ARG A 326 3.37 9.79 11.67
N MET A 327 3.55 9.79 10.36
CA MET A 327 4.70 9.16 9.70
C MET A 327 5.98 9.97 9.87
N GLU A 328 5.90 11.30 9.88
CA GLU A 328 7.05 12.18 10.04
C GLU A 328 7.78 11.93 11.36
N ALA A 329 7.04 11.73 12.45
CA ALA A 329 7.59 11.36 13.74
C ALA A 329 8.35 10.00 13.70
N LEU A 330 7.81 9.03 12.96
CA LEU A 330 8.42 7.71 12.79
C LEU A 330 9.66 7.77 11.88
N TRP A 331 9.68 8.68 10.91
CA TRP A 331 10.78 8.84 9.95
C TRP A 331 11.99 9.57 10.56
N LYS A 332 11.76 10.71 11.22
CA LYS A 332 12.83 11.60 11.72
C LYS A 332 13.77 10.91 12.71
N LYS A 333 13.24 10.13 13.64
CA LYS A 333 14.03 9.54 14.74
C LYS A 333 15.07 8.49 14.30
N PRO A 334 14.76 7.47 13.47
CA PRO A 334 15.75 6.52 12.99
C PRO A 334 16.71 7.14 11.97
N PHE A 335 16.23 7.98 11.04
CA PHE A 335 17.09 8.60 10.02
C PHE A 335 18.08 9.59 10.63
N SER A 336 17.67 10.46 11.56
CA SER A 336 18.57 11.39 12.24
C SER A 336 19.71 10.67 12.99
N ARG A 337 19.42 9.53 13.63
CA ARG A 337 20.44 8.70 14.28
C ARG A 337 21.47 8.15 13.29
N VAL A 338 21.01 7.64 12.15
CA VAL A 338 21.91 7.11 11.12
C VAL A 338 22.70 8.23 10.46
N MET A 339 22.08 9.36 10.15
CA MET A 339 22.76 10.52 9.59
C MET A 339 23.85 11.05 10.50
N LYS A 340 23.57 11.20 11.80
CA LYS A 340 24.58 11.63 12.79
C LYS A 340 25.76 10.66 12.88
N ALA A 341 25.52 9.37 12.73
CA ALA A 341 26.56 8.34 12.80
C ALA A 341 27.38 8.26 11.50
N ALA A 342 26.74 8.31 10.34
CA ALA A 342 27.37 8.17 9.03
C ALA A 342 28.02 9.48 8.55
N PHE A 343 27.49 10.64 8.95
CA PHE A 343 27.91 11.96 8.51
C PHE A 343 28.02 12.94 9.69
N PRO A 344 29.01 12.77 10.57
CA PRO A 344 29.24 13.72 11.67
C PRO A 344 29.61 15.10 11.11
N GLY A 345 28.66 16.05 11.15
CA GLY A 345 28.86 17.46 10.74
C GLY A 345 28.07 17.91 9.50
N SER A 346 27.27 17.06 8.87
CA SER A 346 26.38 17.45 7.78
C SER A 346 25.15 18.23 8.30
N ASP A 347 24.79 19.31 7.62
CA ASP A 347 23.60 20.11 7.94
C ASP A 347 22.32 19.26 7.82
N GLN A 348 21.41 19.37 8.79
CA GLN A 348 20.25 18.47 8.92
C GLN A 348 19.13 18.73 7.90
N SER A 349 19.33 19.68 6.98
CA SER A 349 18.38 20.11 5.96
C SER A 349 18.09 19.06 4.87
N ILE A 350 18.83 17.95 4.82
CA ILE A 350 18.63 16.86 3.85
C ILE A 350 17.38 15.99 4.19
N ILE A 351 16.76 16.20 5.36
CA ILE A 351 15.64 15.37 5.86
C ILE A 351 14.26 16.05 5.66
N GLU A 352 14.23 17.33 5.28
CA GLU A 352 13.01 18.05 4.85
C GLU A 352 12.68 17.74 3.40
#